data_AF-A0AAJ6FPH3-F1
#
_entry.id   AF-A0AAJ6FPH3-F1
#
_cell.length_a   1.000
_cell.length_b   1.000
_cell.length_c   1.000
_cell.angle_alpha   90.00
_cell.angle_beta   90.00
_cell.angle_gamma   90.00
#
_symmetry.space_group_name_H-M   'P 1'
#
loop_
_entity.id
_entity.type
_entity.pdbx_description
1 polymer ?
#
loop_
_entity_poly.entity_id
_entity_poly.type
_entity_poly.pdbx_seq_one_letter_code
_entity_poly.pdbx_strand_id
1 'polypeptide(L)' 'MWLVDKQTIQVPKNLHVLEKENPRLWRSHQSYLLNPGNVYMLDKLNATATFVNGLKCPVSRQKFKILAECFA' A
#
# COMPACT_ATOMS: atom_id res chain seq x y z
N MET A 1 12.28 -15.25 1.12
CA MET A 1 12.10 -13.80 1.32
C MET A 1 11.21 -13.29 0.19
N TRP A 2 9.89 -13.31 0.38
CA TRP A 2 8.86 -13.19 -0.68
C TRP A 2 8.77 -11.81 -1.37
N LEU A 3 9.52 -10.81 -0.90
CA LEU A 3 9.50 -9.44 -1.42
C LEU A 3 10.57 -9.21 -2.51
N VAL A 4 11.35 -10.24 -2.83
CA VAL A 4 12.39 -10.21 -3.87
C VAL A 4 11.85 -10.66 -5.23
N ASP A 5 10.74 -11.41 -5.25
CA ASP A 5 10.08 -11.84 -6.48
C ASP A 5 9.36 -10.66 -7.12
N LYS A 6 9.94 -10.12 -8.20
CA LYS A 6 9.41 -8.98 -8.97
C LYS A 6 8.31 -9.38 -9.95
N GLN A 7 7.54 -10.41 -9.64
CA GLN A 7 6.50 -10.91 -10.54
C GLN A 7 5.19 -10.15 -10.30
N THR A 8 4.63 -9.59 -11.37
CA THR A 8 3.28 -9.03 -11.36
C THR A 8 2.28 -10.14 -11.66
N ILE A 9 1.25 -10.27 -10.82
CA ILE A 9 0.19 -11.27 -10.97
C ILE A 9 -1.14 -10.54 -11.16
N GLN A 10 -1.90 -10.92 -12.19
CA GLN A 10 -3.25 -10.43 -12.39
C GLN A 10 -4.24 -11.27 -11.57
N VAL A 11 -5.12 -10.60 -10.84
CA VAL A 11 -6.12 -11.27 -9.98
C VAL A 11 -7.51 -10.82 -10.45
N PRO A 12 -8.41 -11.75 -10.84
CA PRO A 12 -9.76 -11.42 -11.31
C PRO A 12 -10.71 -11.13 -10.15
N LYS A 13 -10.33 -10.20 -9.26
CA LYS A 13 -11.11 -9.76 -8.11
C LYS A 13 -11.09 -8.24 -7.99
N ASN A 14 -12.20 -7.69 -7.52
CA ASN A 14 -12.29 -6.26 -7.22
C ASN A 14 -11.54 -5.95 -5.92
N LEU A 15 -11.01 -4.72 -5.82
CA LEU A 15 -10.28 -4.25 -4.65
C LEU A 15 -11.09 -4.38 -3.34
N HIS A 16 -12.42 -4.17 -3.39
CA HIS A 16 -13.27 -4.31 -2.19
C HIS A 16 -13.32 -5.75 -1.65
N VAL A 17 -13.27 -6.73 -2.54
CA VAL A 17 -13.24 -8.15 -2.15
C VAL A 17 -11.89 -8.49 -1.54
N LEU A 18 -10.81 -8.06 -2.18
CA LEU A 18 -9.45 -8.27 -1.69
C LEU A 18 -9.21 -7.65 -0.30
N GLU A 19 -9.77 -6.46 -0.06
CA GLU A 19 -9.71 -5.75 1.22
C GLU A 19 -10.42 -6.53 2.34
N LYS A 20 -11.59 -7.10 2.06
CA LYS A 20 -12.33 -7.91 3.03
C LYS A 20 -11.68 -9.25 3.34
N GLU A 21 -11.13 -9.90 2.32
CA GLU A 21 -10.50 -11.22 2.45
C GLU A 21 -9.12 -11.15 3.13
N ASN A 22 -8.40 -10.03 2.97
CA ASN A 22 -7.02 -9.88 3.45
C ASN A 22 -6.89 -8.66 4.38
N PRO A 23 -7.04 -8.84 5.71
CA PRO A 23 -6.98 -7.74 6.68
C PRO A 23 -5.60 -7.06 6.78
N ARG A 24 -4.56 -7.66 6.19
CA ARG A 24 -3.22 -7.05 6.07
C ARG A 24 -3.15 -5.99 4.98
N LEU A 25 -4.08 -6.04 4.02
CA LEU A 25 -4.16 -5.04 2.96
C LEU A 25 -4.97 -3.85 3.46
N TRP A 26 -4.49 -2.67 3.13
CA TRP A 26 -5.10 -1.42 3.51
C TRP A 26 -5.29 -0.52 2.30
N ARG A 27 -6.44 0.14 2.25
CA ARG A 27 -6.83 0.97 1.12
C ARG A 27 -6.15 2.33 1.13
N SER A 28 -5.03 2.47 0.44
CA SER A 28 -4.32 3.76 0.30
C SER A 28 -5.03 4.75 -0.62
N HIS A 29 -5.75 4.26 -1.63
CA HIS A 29 -6.45 5.09 -2.62
C HIS A 29 -7.67 4.34 -3.19
N GLN A 30 -8.58 5.04 -3.89
CA GLN A 30 -9.70 4.38 -4.56
C GLN A 30 -9.26 3.31 -5.56
N SER A 31 -8.05 3.44 -6.12
CA SER A 31 -7.48 2.50 -7.10
C SER A 31 -6.39 1.59 -6.54
N TYR A 32 -6.03 1.71 -5.25
CA TYR A 32 -4.88 1.00 -4.68
C TYR A 32 -5.17 0.39 -3.31
N LEU A 33 -4.70 -0.85 -3.15
CA LEU A 33 -4.48 -1.51 -1.87
C LEU A 33 -2.98 -1.68 -1.69
N LEU A 34 -2.48 -1.46 -0.48
CA LEU A 34 -1.10 -1.73 -0.11
C LEU A 34 -1.03 -2.53 1.18
N ASN A 35 0.07 -3.23 1.41
CA ASN A 35 0.36 -3.82 2.71
C ASN A 35 1.23 -2.85 3.51
N PRO A 36 0.75 -2.25 4.62
CA PRO A 36 1.53 -1.33 5.43
C PRO A 36 2.82 -1.94 5.97
N GLY A 37 2.84 -3.26 6.26
CA GLY A 37 4.02 -3.96 6.76
C GLY A 37 5.18 -4.04 5.76
N ASN A 38 4.94 -3.73 4.48
CA ASN A 38 5.98 -3.66 3.45
C ASN A 38 6.45 -2.23 3.18
N VAL A 39 5.84 -1.22 3.81
CA VAL A 39 6.19 0.19 3.60
C VAL A 39 7.45 0.50 4.39
N TYR A 40 8.46 1.02 3.69
CA TYR A 40 9.74 1.45 4.25
C TYR A 40 9.77 2.95 4.53
N MET A 41 9.12 3.76 3.70
CA MET A 41 9.16 5.22 3.81
C MET A 41 7.87 5.86 3.31
N LEU A 42 7.42 6.89 4.00
CA LEU A 42 6.32 7.75 3.58
C LEU A 42 6.86 9.11 3.14
N ASP A 43 6.48 9.54 1.94
CA ASP A 43 6.78 10.87 1.41
C ASP A 43 5.53 11.72 1.46
N LYS A 44 5.52 12.69 2.39
CA LYS A 44 4.39 13.60 2.63
C LYS A 44 4.20 14.61 1.51
N LEU A 45 5.29 15.06 0.87
CA LEU A 45 5.21 16.08 -0.19
C LEU A 45 4.52 15.49 -1.42
N ASN A 46 4.90 14.27 -1.79
CA ASN A 46 4.35 13.58 -2.95
C ASN A 46 3.12 12.70 -2.62
N ALA A 47 2.77 12.56 -1.35
CA ALA A 47 1.72 11.64 -0.86
C ALA A 47 1.92 10.20 -1.39
N THR A 48 3.14 9.67 -1.22
CA THR A 48 3.51 8.33 -1.70
C THR A 48 4.09 7.47 -0.59
N ALA A 49 3.80 6.17 -0.64
CA ALA A 49 4.43 5.15 0.17
C ALA A 49 5.46 4.40 -0.67
N THR A 50 6.69 4.27 -0.16
CA THR A 50 7.77 3.50 -0.78
C THR A 50 7.90 2.17 -0.05
N PHE A 51 7.90 1.07 -0.80
CA PHE A 51 8.04 -0.28 -0.24
C PHE A 51 9.50 -0.73 -0.18
N VAL A 52 9.78 -1.79 0.58
CA VAL A 52 11.13 -2.37 0.70
C VAL A 52 11.74 -2.82 -0.63
N ASN A 53 10.94 -3.09 -1.66
CA ASN A 53 11.40 -3.45 -3.00
C ASN A 53 11.66 -2.22 -3.91
N GLY A 54 11.56 -1.01 -3.36
CA GLY A 54 11.77 0.25 -4.07
C GLY A 54 10.57 0.76 -4.87
N LEU A 55 9.48 -0.02 -4.99
CA LEU A 55 8.26 0.43 -5.65
C LEU A 55 7.55 1.51 -4.84
N LYS A 56 6.79 2.35 -5.54
CA LYS A 56 6.02 3.44 -4.94
C LYS A 56 4.53 3.28 -5.19
N CYS A 57 3.71 3.58 -4.18
CA CYS A 57 2.25 3.61 -4.27
C CYS A 57 1.74 5.00 -3.88
N PRO A 58 0.87 5.62 -4.70
CA PRO A 58 0.14 6.82 -4.30
C PRO A 58 -0.79 6.54 -3.11
N VAL A 59 -0.92 7.51 -2.22
CA VAL A 59 -1.83 7.48 -1.07
C VAL A 59 -2.68 8.76 -1.12
N SER A 60 -3.99 8.63 -0.90
CA SER A 60 -4.85 9.82 -0.85
C SER A 60 -4.46 10.69 0.36
N ARG A 61 -4.51 12.02 0.20
CA ARG A 61 -4.05 12.97 1.24
C ARG A 61 -4.70 12.73 2.60
N GLN A 62 -6.01 12.45 2.63
CA GLN A 62 -6.74 12.18 3.86
C GLN A 62 -6.22 10.92 4.56
N LYS A 63 -5.97 9.87 3.80
CA LYS A 63 -5.51 8.59 4.31
C LYS A 63 -4.03 8.58 4.66
N PHE A 64 -3.23 9.42 3.99
CA PHE A 64 -1.82 9.60 4.31
C PHE A 64 -1.62 10.05 5.76
N LYS A 65 -2.47 10.95 6.26
CA LYS A 65 -2.40 11.41 7.66
C LYS A 65 -2.57 10.25 8.64
N ILE A 66 -3.60 9.43 8.42
CA ILE A 66 -3.90 8.24 9.23
C ILE A 66 -2.73 7.25 9.18
N LEU A 67 -2.20 7.01 7.98
CA LEU A 67 -1.08 6.09 7.81
C LEU A 67 0.17 6.60 8.52
N ALA A 68 0.47 7.90 8.42
CA ALA A 68 1.62 8.52 9.07
C ALA A 68 1.55 8.46 10.61
N GLU A 69 0.35 8.55 11.19
CA GLU A 69 0.14 8.38 12.64
C GLU A 69 0.50 6.96 13.13
N CYS A 70 0.46 5.93 12.27
CA CYS A 70 0.89 4.58 12.63
C CYS A 70 2.42 4.39 12.63
N PHE A 71 3.18 5.33 12.05
CA PHE A 71 4.64 5.26 11.95
C PHE A 71 5.35 6.30 12.84
N ALA A 72 4.62 7.18 13.51
CA ALA A 72 5.14 8.17 14.47
C ALA A 72 5.32 7.55 15.85
#